data_AF-A0A5C9AI21-F1
#
_entry.id   AF-A0A5C9AI21-F1
#
_cell.length_a   1.000
_cell.length_b   1.000
_cell.length_c   1.000
_cell.angle_alpha   90.00
_cell.angle_beta   90.00
_cell.angle_gamma   90.00
#
_symmetry.space_group_name_H-M   'P 1'
#
loop_
_entity.id
_entity.type
_entity.pdbx_description
1 polymer ?
#
loop_
_entity_poly.entity_id
_entity_poly.type
_entity_poly.pdbx_seq_one_letter_code
_entity_poly.pdbx_strand_id
1 'polypeptide(L)'
;MKQDTLFSSDSTPQSQTADPVTCLGKTFTNDQERREYFLALLAEKLKDPEFRKIEGFPIGNDDDILNLSDPPYYTACPNPWIGDFIAEWEAQKPACDEEYHREPFAADVSEGKNDPIYNAHSYHTKVPHKAIMRYILHYTNPGDIVFDGFCGTGMTGVAAQMCGDKEAVASLGYQVKIDGTILQQEIDENGEIIWKAFSKLGPRKAVLNDLSPAATFIAYNYNAPVEIQSFEQEVQLLLQEVEKQYEWMYVTKHTDGQIGKVNYTVWSEVYSCPGCSNEIIYYKEAFSERSDGITTYSDIFKCSHCNILVAKKPSKNSGASALTRVLITEHDASSSVIKKQKRVPVKINYSIGTTRYEKFVDTDDLKKIE
;
A
#
# COMPACT_ATOMS: atom_id res chain seq x y z
N MET A 1 11.37 5.95 29.30
CA MET A 1 10.59 5.82 28.05
C MET A 1 9.60 4.71 28.33
N LYS A 2 8.34 5.05 28.64
CA LYS A 2 7.30 4.02 28.76
C LYS A 2 7.06 3.51 27.35
N GLN A 3 7.34 2.23 27.13
CA GLN A 3 6.99 1.56 25.89
C GLN A 3 5.48 1.37 26.00
N ASP A 4 4.72 2.33 25.49
CA ASP A 4 3.29 2.16 25.36
C ASP A 4 3.07 0.88 24.53
N THR A 5 2.26 -0.02 25.09
CA THR A 5 1.81 -1.29 24.53
C THR A 5 1.62 -1.20 23.03
N LEU A 6 2.46 -1.92 22.26
CA LEU A 6 2.41 -1.95 20.79
C LEU A 6 1.03 -2.36 20.24
N PHE A 7 0.25 -3.06 21.07
CA PHE A 7 -1.10 -3.55 20.81
C PHE A 7 -2.05 -3.25 21.98
N SER A 8 -2.00 -2.02 22.52
CA SER A 8 -3.09 -1.55 23.39
C SER A 8 -4.42 -1.79 22.67
N SER A 9 -5.40 -2.32 23.40
CA SER A 9 -6.78 -2.57 22.93
C SER A 9 -7.45 -1.37 22.26
N ASP A 10 -6.86 -0.19 22.37
CA ASP A 10 -7.44 1.10 22.03
C ASP A 10 -6.90 1.69 20.72
N SER A 11 -6.05 0.98 19.96
CA SER A 11 -5.42 1.57 18.76
C SER A 11 -5.26 0.61 17.58
N THR A 12 -6.37 0.08 17.05
CA THR A 12 -6.68 0.07 15.61
C THR A 12 -8.15 -0.36 15.46
N PRO A 13 -9.00 0.33 14.67
CA PRO A 13 -10.25 -0.26 14.23
C PRO A 13 -9.89 -1.33 13.19
N GLN A 14 -9.42 -2.49 13.64
CA GLN A 14 -9.64 -3.70 12.86
C GLN A 14 -11.16 -3.77 12.75
N SER A 15 -11.67 -3.59 11.52
CA SER A 15 -13.08 -3.67 11.18
C SER A 15 -13.74 -4.71 12.07
N GLN A 16 -14.59 -4.24 12.99
CA GLN A 16 -15.42 -5.09 13.82
C GLN A 16 -16.42 -5.75 12.88
N THR A 17 -15.98 -6.79 12.17
CA THR A 17 -16.91 -7.64 11.47
C THR A 17 -17.72 -8.33 12.56
N ALA A 18 -18.97 -7.91 12.71
CA ALA A 18 -19.95 -8.52 13.61
C ALA A 18 -20.38 -9.92 13.12
N ASP A 19 -19.61 -10.51 12.22
CA ASP A 19 -19.92 -11.77 11.57
C ASP A 19 -19.34 -12.92 12.39
N PRO A 20 -20.11 -14.00 12.58
CA PRO A 20 -19.64 -15.17 13.31
C PRO A 20 -18.36 -15.76 12.69
N VAL A 21 -17.38 -16.04 13.54
CA VAL A 21 -16.10 -16.64 13.12
C VAL A 21 -16.05 -18.09 13.60
N THR A 22 -15.68 -19.01 12.71
CA THR A 22 -15.41 -20.40 13.10
C THR A 22 -13.91 -20.68 13.09
N CYS A 23 -13.38 -21.19 14.19
CA CYS A 23 -11.96 -21.49 14.36
C CYS A 23 -11.80 -22.79 15.15
N LEU A 24 -11.06 -23.76 14.59
CA LEU A 24 -10.78 -25.07 15.20
C LEU A 24 -12.07 -25.76 15.73
N GLY A 25 -13.11 -25.77 14.90
CA GLY A 25 -14.40 -26.40 15.21
C GLY A 25 -15.29 -25.65 16.22
N LYS A 26 -14.93 -24.42 16.61
CA LYS A 26 -15.73 -23.57 17.50
C LYS A 26 -16.22 -22.33 16.77
N THR A 27 -17.48 -21.96 16.99
CA THR A 27 -18.08 -20.74 16.43
C THR A 27 -18.17 -19.68 17.53
N PHE A 28 -17.73 -18.47 17.19
CA PHE A 28 -17.72 -17.27 18.02
C PHE A 28 -18.60 -16.20 17.38
N THR A 29 -19.09 -15.25 18.17
CA THR A 29 -19.95 -14.17 17.66
C THR A 29 -19.19 -13.23 16.73
N ASN A 30 -17.90 -13.02 16.99
CA ASN A 30 -17.00 -12.18 16.20
C ASN A 30 -15.53 -12.58 16.47
N ASP A 31 -14.60 -11.95 15.74
CA ASP A 31 -13.16 -12.26 15.88
C ASP A 31 -12.58 -11.86 17.24
N GLN A 32 -13.12 -10.81 17.88
CA GLN A 32 -12.66 -10.36 19.20
C GLN A 32 -12.96 -11.42 20.28
N GLU A 33 -14.16 -12.00 20.28
CA GLU A 33 -14.53 -13.08 21.21
C GLU A 33 -13.66 -14.33 20.98
N ARG A 34 -13.39 -14.67 19.72
CA ARG A 34 -12.43 -15.73 19.35
C ARG A 34 -11.06 -15.41 19.97
N ARG A 35 -10.54 -14.20 19.77
CA ARG A 35 -9.22 -13.78 20.26
C ARG A 35 -9.13 -13.89 21.78
N GLU A 36 -10.11 -13.36 22.50
CA GLU A 36 -10.16 -13.41 23.97
C GLU A 36 -10.16 -14.85 24.49
N TYR A 37 -10.95 -15.74 23.86
CA TYR A 37 -10.99 -17.15 24.21
C TYR A 37 -9.61 -17.82 24.07
N PHE A 38 -8.94 -17.64 22.94
CA PHE A 38 -7.63 -18.27 22.70
C PHE A 38 -6.49 -17.60 23.48
N LEU A 39 -6.58 -16.31 23.81
CA LEU A 39 -5.65 -15.65 24.72
C LEU A 39 -5.75 -16.23 26.13
N ALA A 40 -6.95 -16.49 26.64
CA ALA A 40 -7.14 -17.15 27.93
C ALA A 40 -6.51 -18.55 27.93
N LEU A 41 -6.69 -19.32 26.85
CA LEU A 41 -6.04 -20.63 26.71
C LEU A 41 -4.51 -20.51 26.63
N LEU A 42 -3.98 -19.52 25.91
CA LEU A 42 -2.54 -19.26 25.85
C LEU A 42 -1.98 -18.97 27.24
N ALA A 43 -2.66 -18.12 28.01
CA ALA A 43 -2.28 -17.77 29.37
C ALA A 43 -2.22 -19.00 30.29
N GLU A 44 -3.15 -19.95 30.15
CA GLU A 44 -3.07 -21.22 30.88
C GLU A 44 -1.90 -22.09 30.42
N LYS A 45 -1.62 -22.16 29.12
CA LYS A 45 -0.46 -22.90 28.57
C LYS A 45 0.88 -22.33 29.06
N LEU A 46 1.00 -21.02 29.19
CA LEU A 46 2.22 -20.34 29.65
C LEU A 46 2.60 -20.68 31.11
N LYS A 47 1.64 -21.15 31.91
CA LYS A 47 1.88 -21.63 33.29
C LYS A 47 2.53 -23.01 33.32
N ASP A 48 2.47 -23.79 32.24
CA ASP A 48 3.04 -25.13 32.16
C ASP A 48 4.58 -25.05 32.00
N PRO A 49 5.37 -25.54 32.97
CA PRO A 49 6.82 -25.54 32.87
C PRO A 49 7.36 -26.39 31.71
N GLU A 50 6.67 -27.46 31.31
CA GLU A 50 7.11 -28.29 30.18
C GLU A 50 6.92 -27.55 28.85
N PHE A 51 5.84 -26.76 28.71
CA PHE A 51 5.64 -25.91 27.54
C PHE A 51 6.76 -24.90 27.36
N ARG A 52 7.26 -24.32 28.47
CA ARG A 52 8.39 -23.37 28.46
C ARG A 52 9.75 -24.01 28.16
N LYS A 53 9.87 -25.33 28.24
CA LYS A 53 11.12 -26.05 27.91
C LYS A 53 11.28 -26.29 26.41
N ILE A 54 10.28 -26.00 25.60
CA ILE A 54 10.37 -26.11 24.14
C ILE A 54 11.50 -25.19 23.65
N GLU A 55 12.38 -25.72 22.80
CA GLU A 55 13.48 -24.95 22.22
C GLU A 55 12.94 -23.75 21.42
N GLY A 56 13.60 -22.59 21.57
CA GLY A 56 13.15 -21.35 20.93
C GLY A 56 12.06 -20.59 21.69
N PHE A 57 11.73 -20.98 22.93
CA PHE A 57 10.84 -20.18 23.77
C PHE A 57 11.43 -18.79 24.04
N PRO A 58 10.66 -17.70 23.92
CA PRO A 58 11.14 -16.34 24.16
C PRO A 58 11.60 -16.12 25.61
N ILE A 59 12.63 -15.29 25.78
CA ILE A 59 13.09 -14.78 27.08
C ILE A 59 12.25 -13.54 27.43
N GLY A 60 10.94 -13.72 27.61
CA GLY A 60 9.96 -12.67 27.90
C GLY A 60 9.01 -13.07 29.04
N ASN A 61 8.34 -12.08 29.63
CA ASN A 61 7.26 -12.34 30.58
C ASN A 61 5.96 -12.71 29.84
N ASP A 62 4.99 -13.25 30.57
CA ASP A 62 3.74 -13.73 29.97
C ASP A 62 2.88 -12.61 29.41
N ASP A 63 2.87 -11.44 30.06
CA ASP A 63 2.09 -10.29 29.60
C ASP A 63 2.58 -9.82 28.22
N ASP A 64 3.90 -9.77 27.99
CA ASP A 64 4.49 -9.41 26.70
C ASP A 64 4.17 -10.46 25.62
N ILE A 65 4.23 -11.74 25.95
CA ILE A 65 3.88 -12.82 25.02
C ILE A 65 2.40 -12.71 24.62
N LEU A 66 1.51 -12.52 25.60
CA LEU A 66 0.07 -12.39 25.35
C LEU A 66 -0.25 -11.13 24.54
N ASN A 67 0.38 -10.00 24.86
CA ASN A 67 0.16 -8.72 24.17
C ASN A 67 0.60 -8.75 22.70
N LEU A 68 1.69 -9.46 22.40
CA LEU A 68 2.20 -9.58 21.03
C LEU A 68 1.47 -10.68 20.23
N SER A 69 0.69 -11.56 20.87
CA SER A 69 0.06 -12.70 20.21
C SER A 69 -1.36 -12.38 19.68
N ASP A 70 -1.72 -13.11 18.61
CA ASP A 70 -3.08 -13.25 18.11
C ASP A 70 -3.42 -14.74 17.97
N PRO A 71 -3.52 -15.46 19.11
CA PRO A 71 -3.75 -16.89 19.08
C PRO A 71 -5.16 -17.18 18.57
N PRO A 72 -5.38 -18.27 17.82
CA PRO A 72 -4.41 -19.34 17.58
C PRO A 72 -3.54 -19.11 16.33
N TYR A 73 -3.78 -18.05 15.56
CA TYR A 73 -3.14 -17.82 14.26
C TYR A 73 -1.67 -17.38 14.38
N TYR A 74 -1.35 -16.55 15.37
CA TYR A 74 -0.01 -16.08 15.64
C TYR A 74 0.29 -16.07 17.14
N THR A 75 1.47 -16.56 17.51
CA THR A 75 1.96 -16.51 18.90
C THR A 75 3.40 -16.02 18.91
N ALA A 76 3.73 -15.17 19.90
CA ALA A 76 5.11 -14.72 20.14
C ALA A 76 5.99 -15.79 20.82
N CYS A 77 5.49 -17.02 20.93
CA CYS A 77 6.15 -18.23 21.44
C CYS A 77 5.84 -19.42 20.49
N PRO A 78 6.40 -20.62 20.70
CA PRO A 78 5.98 -21.81 19.96
C PRO A 78 4.45 -21.97 19.97
N ASN A 79 3.84 -22.10 18.79
CA ASN A 79 2.38 -22.08 18.64
C ASN A 79 1.78 -23.42 19.11
N PRO A 80 0.99 -23.47 20.19
CA PRO A 80 0.46 -24.71 20.74
C PRO A 80 -0.66 -25.34 19.90
N TRP A 81 -1.23 -24.60 18.93
CA TRP A 81 -2.34 -25.04 18.07
C TRP A 81 -1.89 -25.50 16.69
N ILE A 82 -0.59 -25.52 16.40
CA ILE A 82 -0.11 -25.90 15.07
C ILE A 82 -0.56 -27.33 14.69
N GLY A 83 -0.59 -28.24 15.66
CA GLY A 83 -1.08 -29.61 15.47
C GLY A 83 -2.57 -29.67 15.17
N ASP A 84 -3.38 -28.78 15.77
CA ASP A 84 -4.82 -28.70 15.53
C ASP A 84 -5.12 -28.22 14.11
N PHE A 85 -4.39 -27.21 13.62
CA PHE A 85 -4.51 -26.75 12.23
C PHE A 85 -4.10 -27.83 11.23
N ILE A 86 -3.01 -28.55 11.50
CA ILE A 86 -2.59 -29.66 10.65
C ILE A 86 -3.68 -30.73 10.61
N ALA A 87 -4.20 -31.17 11.76
CA ALA A 87 -5.24 -32.18 11.83
C ALA A 87 -6.52 -31.74 11.09
N GLU A 88 -6.95 -30.49 11.26
CA GLU A 88 -8.11 -29.94 10.56
C GLU A 88 -7.89 -29.90 9.05
N TRP A 89 -6.73 -29.43 8.59
CA TRP A 89 -6.44 -29.35 7.16
C TRP A 89 -6.26 -30.71 6.50
N GLU A 90 -5.61 -31.67 7.17
CA GLU A 90 -5.52 -33.05 6.70
C GLU A 90 -6.91 -33.69 6.58
N ALA A 91 -7.83 -33.43 7.52
CA ALA A 91 -9.21 -33.92 7.45
C ALA A 91 -10.01 -33.29 6.30
N GLN A 92 -9.63 -32.10 5.82
CA GLN A 92 -10.24 -31.42 4.67
C GLN A 92 -9.67 -31.91 3.32
N LYS A 93 -8.56 -32.66 3.31
CA LYS A 93 -7.95 -33.11 2.06
C LYS A 93 -8.86 -34.10 1.34
N PRO A 94 -8.92 -34.04 0.00
CA PRO A 94 -9.53 -35.10 -0.79
C PRO A 94 -8.85 -36.44 -0.49
N ALA A 95 -9.62 -37.52 -0.44
CA ALA A 95 -9.05 -38.87 -0.35
C ALA A 95 -8.10 -39.10 -1.54
N CYS A 96 -6.88 -39.51 -1.25
CA CYS A 96 -5.85 -39.84 -2.23
C CYS A 96 -5.24 -41.18 -1.81
N ASP A 97 -5.53 -42.21 -2.59
CA ASP A 97 -5.01 -43.57 -2.35
C ASP A 97 -3.62 -43.78 -2.95
N GLU A 98 -3.08 -42.78 -3.65
CA GLU A 98 -1.75 -42.85 -4.27
C GLU A 98 -0.64 -42.58 -3.23
N GLU A 99 0.36 -43.45 -3.21
CA GLU A 99 1.59 -43.23 -2.46
C GLU A 99 2.33 -42.01 -3.03
N TYR A 100 2.79 -41.12 -2.15
CA TYR A 100 3.49 -39.91 -2.56
C TYR A 100 4.79 -40.25 -3.30
N HIS A 101 4.86 -39.91 -4.58
CA HIS A 101 6.07 -40.03 -5.40
C HIS A 101 6.22 -38.82 -6.33
N ARG A 102 7.41 -38.20 -6.32
CA ARG A 102 7.78 -37.06 -7.19
C ARG A 102 9.26 -37.15 -7.57
N GLU A 103 9.53 -37.02 -8.87
CA GLU A 103 10.91 -36.90 -9.35
C GLU A 103 11.54 -35.57 -8.93
N PRO A 104 12.87 -35.44 -8.90
CA PRO A 104 13.52 -34.15 -8.67
C PRO A 104 13.09 -33.09 -9.70
N PHE A 105 12.85 -31.86 -9.24
CA PHE A 105 12.54 -30.75 -10.13
C PHE A 105 13.81 -30.35 -10.89
N ALA A 106 13.82 -30.60 -12.20
CA ALA A 106 14.98 -30.45 -13.07
C ALA A 106 14.75 -29.42 -14.19
N ALA A 107 14.30 -28.21 -13.82
CA ALA A 107 14.11 -27.10 -14.73
C ALA A 107 14.68 -25.80 -14.16
N ASP A 108 15.19 -24.94 -15.04
CA ASP A 108 15.60 -23.59 -14.66
C ASP A 108 14.37 -22.71 -14.38
N VAL A 109 14.37 -22.02 -13.24
CA VAL A 109 13.31 -21.08 -12.87
C VAL A 109 13.86 -19.66 -12.96
N SER A 110 13.34 -18.88 -13.90
CA SER A 110 13.65 -17.46 -14.05
C SER A 110 12.36 -16.66 -14.09
N GLU A 111 12.21 -15.72 -13.16
CA GLU A 111 11.02 -14.88 -13.05
C GLU A 111 11.43 -13.42 -12.82
N GLY A 112 10.70 -12.50 -13.46
CA GLY A 112 10.91 -11.07 -13.30
C GLY A 112 10.36 -10.52 -11.98
N LYS A 113 10.84 -9.34 -11.59
CA LYS A 113 10.41 -8.62 -10.37
C LYS A 113 9.35 -7.53 -10.65
N ASN A 114 8.66 -7.62 -11.79
CA ASN A 114 7.73 -6.58 -12.24
C ASN A 114 6.27 -6.88 -11.92
N ASP A 115 5.99 -8.02 -11.29
CA ASP A 115 4.64 -8.41 -10.93
C ASP A 115 4.01 -7.43 -9.91
N PRO A 116 2.75 -7.01 -10.06
CA PRO A 116 2.09 -6.10 -9.12
C PRO A 116 2.14 -6.59 -7.66
N ILE A 117 1.96 -7.89 -7.42
CA ILE A 117 2.02 -8.46 -6.07
C ILE A 117 3.44 -8.35 -5.51
N TYR A 118 4.45 -8.58 -6.36
CA TYR A 118 5.85 -8.41 -5.97
C TYR A 118 6.17 -6.95 -5.59
N ASN A 119 5.64 -5.98 -6.34
CA ASN A 119 5.94 -4.56 -6.16
C ASN A 119 5.15 -3.86 -5.03
N ALA A 120 4.08 -4.46 -4.51
CA ALA A 120 3.24 -3.78 -3.50
C ALA A 120 4.00 -3.42 -2.21
N HIS A 121 4.95 -4.25 -1.76
CA HIS A 121 5.82 -3.97 -0.62
C HIS A 121 7.28 -4.30 -0.92
N SER A 122 8.17 -3.31 -0.78
CA SER A 122 9.61 -3.49 -0.90
C SER A 122 10.18 -4.30 0.27
N TYR A 123 10.93 -5.34 -0.02
CA TYR A 123 11.70 -6.11 0.96
C TYR A 123 12.93 -6.72 0.31
N HIS A 124 14.07 -6.67 0.99
CA HIS A 124 15.38 -6.91 0.37
C HIS A 124 15.62 -8.38 -0.04
N THR A 125 15.01 -9.35 0.66
CA THR A 125 15.12 -10.80 0.35
C THR A 125 13.92 -11.35 -0.41
N LYS A 126 13.05 -10.49 -0.96
CA LYS A 126 11.81 -10.92 -1.59
C LYS A 126 12.06 -11.74 -2.86
N VAL A 127 11.37 -12.87 -2.98
CA VAL A 127 11.38 -13.75 -4.15
C VAL A 127 10.01 -13.69 -4.85
N PRO A 128 9.93 -13.65 -6.19
CA PRO A 128 8.66 -13.71 -6.90
C PRO A 128 7.87 -14.99 -6.58
N HIS A 129 6.60 -14.86 -6.19
CA HIS A 129 5.73 -16.01 -5.91
C HIS A 129 5.63 -16.98 -7.10
N LYS A 130 5.67 -16.48 -8.34
CA LYS A 130 5.66 -17.28 -9.57
C LYS A 130 6.80 -18.30 -9.64
N ALA A 131 7.97 -17.96 -9.11
CA ALA A 131 9.09 -18.90 -9.05
C ALA A 131 8.79 -20.03 -8.06
N ILE A 132 8.21 -19.68 -6.91
CA ILE A 132 7.84 -20.62 -5.85
C ILE A 132 6.68 -21.53 -6.30
N MET A 133 5.71 -21.01 -7.05
CA MET A 133 4.57 -21.78 -7.57
C MET A 133 5.02 -23.01 -8.36
N ARG A 134 6.10 -22.91 -9.16
CA ARG A 134 6.61 -24.05 -9.95
C ARG A 134 7.01 -25.23 -9.05
N TYR A 135 7.67 -24.94 -7.92
CA TYR A 135 8.03 -25.96 -6.94
C TYR A 135 6.81 -26.51 -6.20
N ILE A 136 5.87 -25.65 -5.78
CA ILE A 136 4.64 -26.08 -5.10
C ILE A 136 3.80 -26.99 -6.02
N LEU A 137 3.59 -26.58 -7.27
CA LEU A 137 2.82 -27.37 -8.24
C LEU A 137 3.46 -28.74 -8.49
N HIS A 138 4.78 -28.83 -8.50
CA HIS A 138 5.50 -30.08 -8.71
C HIS A 138 5.46 -31.01 -7.50
N TYR A 139 5.76 -30.48 -6.30
CA TYR A 139 5.96 -31.30 -5.10
C TYR A 139 4.70 -31.54 -4.26
N THR A 140 3.56 -30.94 -4.60
CA THR A 140 2.36 -31.01 -3.76
C THR A 140 1.10 -31.20 -4.57
N ASN A 141 0.04 -31.70 -3.94
CA ASN A 141 -1.32 -31.74 -4.44
C ASN A 141 -2.16 -30.60 -3.85
N PRO A 142 -3.30 -30.23 -4.48
CA PRO A 142 -4.27 -29.33 -3.87
C PRO A 142 -4.64 -29.77 -2.45
N GLY A 143 -4.67 -28.82 -1.51
CA GLY A 143 -4.96 -29.07 -0.10
C GLY A 143 -3.74 -29.48 0.75
N ASP A 144 -2.60 -29.81 0.15
CA ASP A 144 -1.37 -30.08 0.92
C ASP A 144 -0.90 -28.87 1.71
N ILE A 145 -0.15 -29.16 2.78
CA ILE A 145 0.39 -28.17 3.72
C ILE A 145 1.83 -27.87 3.33
N VAL A 146 2.13 -26.61 3.07
CA VAL A 146 3.47 -26.09 2.80
C VAL A 146 3.97 -25.34 4.04
N PHE A 147 5.11 -25.74 4.57
CA PHE A 147 5.78 -25.04 5.65
C PHE A 147 6.94 -24.21 5.12
N ASP A 148 6.96 -22.94 5.48
CA ASP A 148 8.07 -22.03 5.23
C ASP A 148 8.51 -21.36 6.54
N GLY A 149 9.61 -21.88 7.11
CA GLY A 149 10.20 -21.40 8.35
C GLY A 149 11.01 -20.10 8.23
N PHE A 150 11.19 -19.58 7.01
CA PHE A 150 11.98 -18.38 6.72
C PHE A 150 11.25 -17.53 5.67
N CYS A 151 9.97 -17.29 5.91
CA CYS A 151 9.06 -16.88 4.85
C CYS A 151 9.30 -15.45 4.33
N GLY A 152 10.05 -14.63 5.07
CA GLY A 152 10.20 -13.21 4.77
C GLY A 152 8.82 -12.57 4.60
N THR A 153 8.57 -11.99 3.43
CA THR A 153 7.29 -11.36 3.11
C THR A 153 6.13 -12.33 2.84
N GLY A 154 6.30 -13.64 3.08
CA GLY A 154 5.22 -14.61 2.94
C GLY A 154 4.86 -14.97 1.49
N MET A 155 5.80 -14.85 0.55
CA MET A 155 5.55 -15.15 -0.87
C MET A 155 5.26 -16.63 -1.13
N THR A 156 5.69 -17.53 -0.23
CA THR A 156 5.29 -18.95 -0.27
C THR A 156 3.80 -19.13 -0.01
N GLY A 157 3.19 -18.35 0.89
CA GLY A 157 1.75 -18.37 1.09
C GLY A 157 1.00 -17.85 -0.12
N VAL A 158 1.47 -16.75 -0.72
CA VAL A 158 0.90 -16.22 -1.97
C VAL A 158 0.97 -17.28 -3.07
N ALA A 159 2.13 -17.93 -3.24
CA ALA A 159 2.30 -18.99 -4.23
C ALA A 159 1.36 -20.18 -3.97
N ALA A 160 1.21 -20.61 -2.71
CA ALA A 160 0.33 -21.69 -2.31
C ALA A 160 -1.14 -21.38 -2.65
N GLN A 161 -1.60 -20.14 -2.43
CA GLN A 161 -2.95 -19.70 -2.80
C GLN A 161 -3.12 -19.59 -4.31
N MET A 162 -2.15 -18.98 -5.01
CA MET A 162 -2.16 -18.75 -6.46
C MET A 162 -2.10 -20.04 -7.28
N CYS A 163 -1.70 -21.18 -6.70
CA CYS A 163 -1.85 -22.50 -7.34
C CYS A 163 -3.33 -22.88 -7.58
N GLY A 164 -4.28 -22.19 -6.94
CA GLY A 164 -5.71 -22.31 -7.20
C GLY A 164 -6.25 -21.35 -8.26
N ASP A 165 -5.44 -20.40 -8.73
CA ASP A 165 -5.85 -19.39 -9.72
C ASP A 165 -5.44 -19.84 -11.13
N LYS A 166 -6.43 -19.96 -12.02
CA LYS A 166 -6.22 -20.53 -13.35
C LYS A 166 -5.35 -19.62 -14.21
N GLU A 167 -5.58 -18.32 -14.16
CA GLU A 167 -4.88 -17.30 -14.91
C GLU A 167 -3.42 -17.19 -14.45
N ALA A 168 -3.18 -17.25 -13.14
CA ALA A 168 -1.85 -17.26 -12.55
C ALA A 168 -1.05 -18.49 -13.01
N VAL A 169 -1.63 -19.69 -12.92
CA VAL A 169 -1.00 -20.92 -13.40
C VAL A 169 -0.73 -20.88 -14.91
N ALA A 170 -1.70 -20.40 -15.71
CA ALA A 170 -1.52 -20.25 -17.15
C ALA A 170 -0.38 -19.26 -17.49
N SER A 171 -0.22 -18.19 -16.70
CA SER A 171 0.85 -17.20 -16.89
C SER A 171 2.26 -17.76 -16.70
N LEU A 172 2.40 -18.93 -16.06
CA LEU A 172 3.69 -19.64 -15.90
C LEU A 172 4.09 -20.44 -17.16
N GLY A 173 3.22 -20.50 -18.18
CA GLY A 173 3.41 -21.27 -19.40
C GLY A 173 2.75 -22.66 -19.38
N TYR A 174 1.91 -22.96 -18.39
CA TYR A 174 1.19 -24.24 -18.29
C TYR A 174 -0.18 -24.18 -18.96
N GLN A 175 -0.68 -25.33 -19.41
CA GLN A 175 -2.07 -25.47 -19.85
C GLN A 175 -2.93 -26.01 -18.71
N VAL A 176 -4.08 -25.38 -18.47
CA VAL A 176 -5.04 -25.83 -17.45
C VAL A 176 -6.31 -26.34 -18.12
N LYS A 177 -6.57 -27.63 -17.98
CA LYS A 177 -7.79 -28.28 -18.50
C LYS A 177 -9.03 -27.89 -17.69
N ILE A 178 -10.21 -28.16 -18.25
CA ILE A 178 -11.52 -27.91 -17.60
C ILE A 178 -11.66 -28.70 -16.29
N ASP A 179 -11.09 -29.90 -16.22
CA ASP A 179 -11.09 -30.77 -15.03
C ASP A 179 -10.05 -30.37 -13.96
N GLY A 180 -9.32 -29.27 -14.19
CA GLY A 180 -8.26 -28.77 -13.32
C GLY A 180 -6.91 -29.45 -13.52
N THR A 181 -6.76 -30.40 -14.45
CA THR A 181 -5.45 -31.00 -14.76
C THR A 181 -4.52 -29.94 -15.36
N ILE A 182 -3.30 -29.84 -14.81
CA ILE A 182 -2.26 -28.94 -15.31
C ILE A 182 -1.28 -29.75 -16.16
N LEU A 183 -1.05 -29.28 -17.38
CA LEU A 183 -0.09 -29.84 -18.32
C LEU A 183 1.13 -28.95 -18.44
N GLN A 184 2.30 -29.57 -18.47
CA GLN A 184 3.55 -28.93 -18.85
C GLN A 184 3.97 -29.37 -20.24
N GLN A 185 4.68 -28.47 -20.92
CA GLN A 185 5.29 -28.75 -22.21
C GLN A 185 6.56 -29.57 -22.00
N GLU A 186 6.66 -30.72 -22.67
CA GLU A 186 7.87 -31.53 -22.73
C GLU A 186 8.23 -31.79 -24.21
N ILE A 187 9.49 -32.14 -24.46
CA ILE A 187 9.95 -32.60 -25.78
C ILE A 187 10.13 -34.10 -25.67
N ASP A 188 9.49 -34.85 -26.57
CA ASP A 188 9.61 -36.31 -26.60
C ASP A 188 10.98 -36.77 -27.18
N GLU A 189 11.22 -38.09 -27.20
CA GLU A 189 12.46 -38.68 -27.74
C GLU A 189 12.69 -38.35 -29.23
N ASN A 190 11.65 -37.95 -29.95
CA ASN A 190 11.70 -37.62 -31.38
C ASN A 190 11.86 -36.11 -31.64
N GLY A 191 11.89 -35.29 -30.58
CA GLY A 191 11.98 -33.84 -30.70
C GLY A 191 10.62 -33.13 -30.87
N GLU A 192 9.50 -33.85 -30.71
CA GLU A 192 8.15 -33.30 -30.81
C GLU A 192 7.67 -32.71 -29.48
N ILE A 193 6.92 -31.62 -29.55
CA ILE A 193 6.33 -30.98 -28.38
C ILE A 193 5.10 -31.78 -27.93
N ILE A 194 5.15 -32.27 -26.70
CA ILE A 194 4.03 -32.95 -26.05
C ILE A 194 3.58 -32.19 -24.79
N TRP A 195 2.30 -32.36 -24.42
CA TRP A 195 1.74 -31.78 -23.20
C TRP A 195 1.44 -32.90 -22.21
N LYS A 196 2.21 -32.96 -21.13
CA LYS A 196 2.12 -34.03 -20.12
C LYS A 196 1.51 -33.51 -18.84
N ALA A 197 0.57 -34.28 -18.29
CA ALA A 197 -0.01 -33.97 -16.99
C ALA A 197 1.03 -34.16 -15.89
N PHE A 198 1.16 -33.16 -15.01
CA PHE A 198 2.12 -33.20 -13.89
C PHE A 198 1.56 -32.68 -12.57
N SER A 199 0.46 -31.91 -12.60
CA SER A 199 -0.15 -31.33 -11.40
C SER A 199 -1.65 -31.08 -11.57
N LYS A 200 -2.28 -30.57 -10.52
CA LYS A 200 -3.69 -30.22 -10.49
C LYS A 200 -3.89 -28.83 -9.88
N LEU A 201 -4.82 -28.08 -10.47
CA LEU A 201 -5.23 -26.76 -10.03
C LEU A 201 -5.88 -26.86 -8.65
N GLY A 202 -5.48 -25.98 -7.75
CA GLY A 202 -6.10 -25.84 -6.44
C GLY A 202 -5.14 -25.23 -5.42
N PRO A 203 -5.67 -24.52 -4.40
CA PRO A 203 -4.85 -23.88 -3.39
C PRO A 203 -4.18 -24.93 -2.48
N ARG A 204 -3.03 -24.57 -1.94
CA ARG A 204 -2.36 -25.28 -0.84
C ARG A 204 -2.52 -24.49 0.45
N LYS A 205 -2.41 -25.16 1.59
CA LYS A 205 -2.36 -24.50 2.90
C LYS A 205 -0.92 -24.10 3.19
N ALA A 206 -0.70 -22.98 3.86
CA ALA A 206 0.64 -22.50 4.17
C ALA A 206 0.79 -22.18 5.65
N VAL A 207 1.86 -22.66 6.26
CA VAL A 207 2.35 -22.22 7.57
C VAL A 207 3.59 -21.39 7.33
N LEU A 208 3.53 -20.12 7.69
CA LEU A 208 4.58 -19.15 7.45
C LEU A 208 5.17 -18.70 8.79
N ASN A 209 6.50 -18.71 8.89
CA ASN A 209 7.21 -18.23 10.06
C ASN A 209 8.40 -17.34 9.65
N ASP A 210 8.58 -16.26 10.39
CA ASP A 210 9.75 -15.38 10.29
C ASP A 210 9.97 -14.69 11.64
N LEU A 211 11.22 -14.34 11.94
CA LEU A 211 11.59 -13.63 13.17
C LEU A 211 11.37 -12.12 13.06
N SER A 212 11.34 -11.56 11.85
CA SER A 212 11.19 -10.13 11.62
C SER A 212 9.73 -9.70 11.77
N PRO A 213 9.42 -8.75 12.69
CA PRO A 213 8.07 -8.20 12.81
C PRO A 213 7.59 -7.53 11.51
N ALA A 214 8.51 -6.89 10.76
CA ALA A 214 8.17 -6.29 9.48
C ALA A 214 7.83 -7.36 8.42
N ALA A 215 8.58 -8.47 8.41
CA ALA A 215 8.34 -9.57 7.48
C ALA A 215 6.99 -10.24 7.75
N THR A 216 6.73 -10.60 9.01
CA THR A 216 5.48 -11.23 9.46
C THR A 216 4.28 -10.31 9.24
N PHE A 217 4.40 -9.01 9.50
CA PHE A 217 3.35 -8.03 9.16
C PHE A 217 3.03 -8.01 7.67
N ILE A 218 4.05 -7.96 6.81
CA ILE A 218 3.86 -7.99 5.35
C ILE A 218 3.26 -9.34 4.91
N ALA A 219 3.76 -10.45 5.44
CA ALA A 219 3.28 -11.80 5.13
C ALA A 219 1.80 -11.97 5.50
N TYR A 220 1.39 -11.50 6.68
CA TYR A 220 -0.01 -11.49 7.10
C TYR A 220 -0.88 -10.73 6.11
N ASN A 221 -0.52 -9.47 5.79
CA ASN A 221 -1.33 -8.64 4.89
C ASN A 221 -1.40 -9.18 3.46
N TYR A 222 -0.37 -9.87 2.96
CA TYR A 222 -0.44 -10.53 1.66
C TYR A 222 -1.35 -11.75 1.62
N ASN A 223 -1.50 -12.44 2.75
CA ASN A 223 -2.16 -13.73 2.81
C ASN A 223 -3.51 -13.68 3.54
N ALA A 224 -3.85 -12.55 4.15
CA ALA A 224 -5.12 -12.33 4.81
C ALA A 224 -6.25 -12.33 3.76
N PRO A 225 -7.36 -13.05 4.00
CA PRO A 225 -8.52 -12.96 3.13
C PRO A 225 -9.10 -11.55 3.19
N VAL A 226 -9.43 -11.00 2.02
CA VAL A 226 -10.12 -9.71 1.91
C VAL A 226 -11.41 -9.93 1.12
N GLU A 227 -12.53 -9.52 1.68
CA GLU A 227 -13.81 -9.48 0.95
C GLU A 227 -13.80 -8.22 0.07
N ILE A 228 -13.60 -8.43 -1.23
CA ILE A 228 -13.33 -7.36 -2.20
C ILE A 228 -14.51 -6.39 -2.27
N GLN A 229 -15.75 -6.88 -2.18
CA GLN A 229 -16.93 -6.04 -2.35
C GLN A 229 -17.12 -5.09 -1.16
N SER A 230 -16.98 -5.59 0.06
CA SER A 230 -17.01 -4.83 1.30
C SER A 230 -15.88 -3.81 1.35
N PHE A 231 -14.66 -4.21 0.95
CA PHE A 231 -13.55 -3.28 0.86
C PHE A 231 -13.84 -2.13 -0.12
N GLU A 232 -14.32 -2.44 -1.32
CA GLU A 232 -14.66 -1.42 -2.32
C GLU A 232 -15.77 -0.48 -1.82
N GLN A 233 -16.81 -1.04 -1.18
CA GLN A 233 -17.88 -0.24 -0.58
C GLN A 233 -17.37 0.72 0.49
N GLU A 234 -16.54 0.23 1.41
CA GLU A 234 -15.98 1.04 2.50
C GLU A 234 -15.06 2.15 1.95
N VAL A 235 -14.24 1.84 0.95
CA VAL A 235 -13.41 2.84 0.26
C VAL A 235 -14.27 3.92 -0.38
N GLN A 236 -15.37 3.55 -1.05
CA GLN A 236 -16.28 4.54 -1.65
C GLN A 236 -16.95 5.43 -0.60
N LEU A 237 -17.39 4.86 0.52
CA LEU A 237 -17.97 5.63 1.63
C LEU A 237 -16.96 6.62 2.21
N LEU A 238 -15.72 6.16 2.45
CA LEU A 238 -14.65 7.01 2.94
C LEU A 238 -14.34 8.16 1.97
N LEU A 239 -14.23 7.86 0.67
CA LEU A 239 -13.99 8.88 -0.35
C LEU A 239 -15.12 9.90 -0.41
N GLN A 240 -16.38 9.47 -0.31
CA GLN A 240 -17.54 10.36 -0.27
C GLN A 240 -17.53 11.28 0.95
N GLU A 241 -17.18 10.75 2.13
CA GLU A 241 -17.10 11.56 3.34
C GLU A 241 -15.97 12.60 3.25
N VAL A 242 -14.80 12.19 2.74
CA VAL A 242 -13.68 13.10 2.50
C VAL A 242 -14.05 14.17 1.45
N GLU A 243 -14.68 13.77 0.34
CA GLU A 243 -15.13 14.73 -0.68
C GLU A 243 -16.14 15.71 -0.07
N LYS A 244 -17.14 15.25 0.65
CA LYS A 244 -18.11 16.12 1.33
C LYS A 244 -17.46 17.08 2.33
N GLN A 245 -16.45 16.62 3.08
CA GLN A 245 -15.78 17.45 4.08
C GLN A 245 -14.87 18.51 3.46
N TYR A 246 -14.19 18.20 2.35
CA TYR A 246 -13.11 19.04 1.80
C TYR A 246 -13.36 19.59 0.39
N GLU A 247 -14.46 19.23 -0.28
CA GLU A 247 -14.77 19.66 -1.66
C GLU A 247 -14.74 21.19 -1.79
N TRP A 248 -15.16 21.92 -0.76
CA TRP A 248 -15.19 23.38 -0.76
C TRP A 248 -13.82 24.02 -1.09
N MET A 249 -12.72 23.34 -0.77
CA MET A 249 -11.33 23.75 -1.06
C MET A 249 -10.94 23.52 -2.52
N TYR A 250 -11.58 22.57 -3.19
CA TYR A 250 -11.25 22.11 -4.54
C TYR A 250 -12.25 22.60 -5.60
N VAL A 251 -13.03 23.64 -5.29
CA VAL A 251 -14.00 24.22 -6.22
C VAL A 251 -13.94 25.74 -6.28
N THR A 252 -14.14 26.29 -7.47
CA THR A 252 -14.21 27.73 -7.74
C THR A 252 -15.46 28.08 -8.55
N LYS A 253 -15.90 29.34 -8.46
CA LYS A 253 -17.04 29.86 -9.21
C LYS A 253 -16.59 30.38 -10.58
N HIS A 254 -17.24 29.91 -11.65
CA HIS A 254 -17.08 30.38 -13.02
C HIS A 254 -17.79 31.72 -13.25
N THR A 255 -17.49 32.38 -14.37
CA THR A 255 -17.99 33.73 -14.68
C THR A 255 -19.51 33.81 -14.80
N ASP A 256 -20.18 32.71 -15.14
CA ASP A 256 -21.64 32.59 -15.21
C ASP A 256 -22.29 32.07 -13.92
N GLY A 257 -21.48 31.78 -12.89
CA GLY A 257 -21.92 31.27 -11.60
C GLY A 257 -21.90 29.75 -11.44
N GLN A 258 -21.56 28.98 -12.49
CA GLN A 258 -21.35 27.54 -12.36
C GLN A 258 -20.16 27.22 -11.44
N ILE A 259 -20.17 26.04 -10.82
CA ILE A 259 -19.07 25.57 -9.96
C ILE A 259 -18.16 24.67 -10.80
N GLY A 260 -16.87 25.00 -10.81
CA GLY A 260 -15.83 24.20 -11.47
C GLY A 260 -14.89 23.54 -10.47
N LYS A 261 -14.45 22.32 -10.78
CA LYS A 261 -13.46 21.58 -9.98
C LYS A 261 -12.05 22.11 -10.29
N VAL A 262 -11.34 22.54 -9.25
CA VAL A 262 -9.97 23.07 -9.36
C VAL A 262 -9.02 21.92 -9.68
N ASN A 263 -8.28 22.06 -10.78
CA ASN A 263 -7.23 21.12 -11.16
C ASN A 263 -5.91 21.50 -10.48
N TYR A 264 -5.58 22.80 -10.48
CA TYR A 264 -4.42 23.35 -9.78
C TYR A 264 -4.53 24.87 -9.62
N THR A 265 -3.80 25.39 -8.62
CA THR A 265 -3.65 26.83 -8.37
C THR A 265 -2.21 27.26 -8.66
N VAL A 266 -2.04 28.32 -9.44
CA VAL A 266 -0.74 28.94 -9.71
C VAL A 266 -0.42 29.93 -8.61
N TRP A 267 0.73 29.75 -7.95
CA TRP A 267 1.22 30.63 -6.91
C TRP A 267 2.38 31.49 -7.41
N SER A 268 2.34 32.78 -7.09
CA SER A 268 3.38 33.74 -7.43
C SER A 268 4.21 34.11 -6.21
N GLU A 269 5.51 34.16 -6.40
CA GLU A 269 6.45 34.71 -5.42
C GLU A 269 6.31 36.23 -5.34
N VAL A 270 6.33 36.75 -4.11
CA VAL A 270 6.32 38.19 -3.85
C VAL A 270 7.75 38.69 -3.59
N TYR A 271 8.10 39.78 -4.24
CA TYR A 271 9.38 40.47 -4.11
C TYR A 271 9.17 41.91 -3.65
N SER A 272 10.22 42.57 -3.21
CA SER A 272 10.25 44.00 -2.94
C SER A 272 11.13 44.69 -3.98
N CYS A 273 10.64 45.80 -4.51
CA CYS A 273 11.38 46.63 -5.47
C CYS A 273 12.55 47.34 -4.77
N PRO A 274 13.81 47.22 -5.27
CA PRO A 274 14.94 47.88 -4.63
C PRO A 274 14.91 49.42 -4.74
N GLY A 275 14.11 49.98 -5.64
CA GLY A 275 13.98 51.43 -5.82
C GLY A 275 12.91 52.09 -4.94
N CYS A 276 11.73 51.48 -4.82
CA CYS A 276 10.60 52.07 -4.08
C CYS A 276 10.10 51.23 -2.90
N SER A 277 10.68 50.05 -2.65
CA SER A 277 10.31 49.09 -1.60
C SER A 277 8.90 48.49 -1.69
N ASN A 278 8.06 48.88 -2.66
CA ASN A 278 6.75 48.27 -2.87
C ASN A 278 6.86 46.78 -3.20
N GLU A 279 5.86 46.01 -2.75
CA GLU A 279 5.73 44.60 -3.08
C GLU A 279 5.36 44.42 -4.56
N ILE A 280 6.07 43.51 -5.22
CA ILE A 280 5.85 43.09 -6.59
C ILE A 280 5.37 41.63 -6.56
N ILE A 281 4.14 41.40 -7.00
CA ILE A 281 3.64 40.07 -7.31
C ILE A 281 4.26 39.66 -8.65
N TYR A 282 5.28 38.81 -8.61
CA TYR A 282 6.15 38.57 -9.77
C TYR A 282 5.39 38.16 -11.02
N TYR A 283 4.36 37.32 -10.88
CA TYR A 283 3.57 36.84 -12.00
C TYR A 283 2.84 37.98 -12.71
N LYS A 284 2.33 38.97 -11.97
CA LYS A 284 1.56 40.10 -12.53
C LYS A 284 2.43 41.08 -13.32
N GLU A 285 3.72 41.18 -13.00
CA GLU A 285 4.63 42.12 -13.69
C GLU A 285 5.52 41.45 -14.73
N ALA A 286 5.94 40.20 -14.49
CA ALA A 286 6.84 39.47 -15.39
C ALA A 286 6.08 38.75 -16.52
N PHE A 287 4.76 38.57 -16.40
CA PHE A 287 3.94 37.93 -17.42
C PHE A 287 2.87 38.91 -17.91
N SER A 288 2.69 38.94 -19.22
CA SER A 288 1.64 39.73 -19.87
C SER A 288 0.90 38.88 -20.89
N GLU A 289 -0.42 39.05 -20.97
CA GLU A 289 -1.23 38.41 -22.00
C GLU A 289 -1.26 39.28 -23.26
N ARG A 290 -0.97 38.67 -24.40
CA ARG A 290 -1.12 39.28 -25.70
C ARG A 290 -2.58 39.20 -26.17
N SER A 291 -2.91 40.02 -27.16
CA SER A 291 -4.24 40.05 -27.79
C SER A 291 -4.67 38.73 -28.46
N ASP A 292 -3.72 37.84 -28.75
CA ASP A 292 -3.95 36.50 -29.30
C ASP A 292 -4.10 35.42 -28.21
N GLY A 293 -4.11 35.81 -26.93
CA GLY A 293 -4.22 34.91 -25.79
C GLY A 293 -2.90 34.26 -25.35
N ILE A 294 -1.77 34.56 -26.02
CA ILE A 294 -0.47 34.02 -25.65
C ILE A 294 0.09 34.81 -24.46
N THR A 295 0.45 34.11 -23.38
CA THR A 295 1.16 34.71 -22.25
C THR A 295 2.66 34.84 -22.58
N THR A 296 3.18 36.06 -22.59
CA THR A 296 4.61 36.33 -22.74
C THR A 296 5.27 36.54 -21.39
N TYR A 297 6.45 35.96 -21.23
CA TYR A 297 7.29 36.13 -20.05
C TYR A 297 8.45 37.09 -20.35
N SER A 298 8.76 37.96 -19.39
CA SER A 298 9.93 38.82 -19.41
C SER A 298 10.69 38.67 -18.09
N ASP A 299 11.96 38.27 -18.18
CA ASP A 299 12.83 38.11 -17.02
C ASP A 299 13.33 39.45 -16.45
N ILE A 300 13.28 40.51 -17.28
CA ILE A 300 13.62 41.89 -16.96
C ILE A 300 12.44 42.81 -17.32
N PHE A 301 11.87 43.49 -16.34
CA PHE A 301 10.71 44.38 -16.54
C PHE A 301 10.84 45.66 -15.73
N LYS A 302 10.01 46.66 -16.03
CA LYS A 302 9.94 47.90 -15.26
C LYS A 302 8.99 47.73 -14.09
N CYS A 303 9.42 48.12 -12.89
CA CYS A 303 8.54 48.15 -11.73
C CYS A 303 7.34 49.07 -12.00
N SER A 304 6.14 48.57 -11.77
CA SER A 304 4.88 49.30 -12.01
C SER A 304 4.74 50.60 -11.20
N HIS A 305 5.48 50.73 -10.09
CA HIS A 305 5.38 51.87 -9.17
C HIS A 305 6.40 52.98 -9.42
N CYS A 306 7.66 52.64 -9.72
CA CYS A 306 8.74 53.62 -9.87
C CYS A 306 9.52 53.50 -11.19
N ASN A 307 9.10 52.61 -12.09
CA ASN A 307 9.63 52.43 -13.44
C ASN A 307 11.12 52.04 -13.54
N ILE A 308 11.81 51.75 -12.43
CA ILE A 308 13.17 51.20 -12.50
C ILE A 308 13.13 49.81 -13.13
N LEU A 309 14.20 49.48 -13.85
CA LEU A 309 14.35 48.18 -14.48
C LEU A 309 14.78 47.15 -13.42
N VAL A 310 14.06 46.02 -13.31
CA VAL A 310 14.26 45.01 -12.27
C VAL A 310 14.24 43.59 -12.84
N ALA A 311 14.91 42.66 -12.15
CA ALA A 311 14.92 41.24 -12.48
C ALA A 311 15.17 40.36 -11.25
N LYS A 312 14.82 39.06 -11.30
CA LYS A 312 15.16 38.11 -10.22
C LYS A 312 16.67 37.90 -10.09
N LYS A 313 17.34 37.77 -11.23
CA LYS A 313 18.78 37.52 -11.36
C LYS A 313 19.32 38.35 -12.53
N PRO A 314 19.51 39.67 -12.36
CA PRO A 314 19.99 40.52 -13.43
C PRO A 314 21.41 40.12 -13.85
N SER A 315 21.70 40.16 -15.16
CA SER A 315 23.07 40.05 -15.66
C SER A 315 23.81 41.38 -15.44
N LYS A 316 25.14 41.35 -15.34
CA LYS A 316 25.97 42.54 -15.07
C LYS A 316 25.73 43.71 -16.04
N ASN A 317 25.34 43.40 -17.29
CA ASN A 317 25.15 44.39 -18.36
C ASN A 317 23.67 44.71 -18.64
N SER A 318 22.73 44.14 -17.89
CA SER A 318 21.29 44.31 -18.13
C SER A 318 20.75 45.70 -17.74
N GLY A 319 21.47 46.44 -16.89
CA GLY A 319 20.98 47.69 -16.29
C GLY A 319 19.83 47.48 -15.28
N ALA A 320 19.43 46.23 -15.02
CA ALA A 320 18.34 45.90 -14.11
C ALA A 320 18.86 45.69 -12.68
N SER A 321 18.08 46.14 -11.69
CA SER A 321 18.35 45.93 -10.28
C SER A 321 17.76 44.60 -9.79
N ALA A 322 18.46 43.91 -8.88
CA ALA A 322 18.01 42.63 -8.35
C ALA A 322 16.83 42.81 -7.39
N LEU A 323 15.75 42.06 -7.59
CA LEU A 323 14.60 42.02 -6.69
C LEU A 323 14.96 41.40 -5.34
N THR A 324 14.46 41.98 -4.24
CA THR A 324 14.63 41.43 -2.89
C THR A 324 13.47 40.51 -2.54
N ARG A 325 13.74 39.31 -2.00
CA ARG A 325 12.68 38.39 -1.58
C ARG A 325 11.94 38.96 -0.37
N VAL A 326 10.61 38.97 -0.41
CA VAL A 326 9.80 39.22 0.79
C VAL A 326 9.70 37.91 1.57
N LEU A 327 10.07 37.95 2.85
CA LEU A 327 9.99 36.79 3.74
C LEU A 327 8.85 36.98 4.74
N ILE A 328 8.10 35.91 4.97
CA ILE A 328 7.09 35.82 6.03
C ILE A 328 7.55 34.82 7.09
N THR A 329 7.14 35.08 8.33
CA THR A 329 7.44 34.24 9.47
C THR A 329 6.17 33.52 9.88
N GLU A 330 6.22 32.20 9.96
CA GLU A 330 5.09 31.35 10.34
C GLU A 330 5.56 30.23 11.27
N HIS A 331 4.62 29.58 11.95
CA HIS A 331 4.88 28.37 12.72
C HIS A 331 4.59 27.14 11.85
N ASP A 332 5.49 26.16 11.86
CA ASP A 332 5.23 24.86 11.23
C ASP A 332 4.33 23.98 12.12
N ALA A 333 4.01 22.77 11.64
CA ALA A 333 3.18 21.81 12.38
C ALA A 333 3.77 21.38 13.74
N SER A 334 5.08 21.58 13.95
CA SER A 334 5.75 21.35 15.24
C SER A 334 5.76 22.59 16.14
N SER A 335 5.09 23.67 15.73
CA SER A 335 5.12 25.01 16.35
C SER A 335 6.48 25.72 16.27
N SER A 336 7.42 25.22 15.47
CA SER A 336 8.72 25.85 15.27
C SER A 336 8.59 27.06 14.33
N VAL A 337 9.32 28.14 14.63
CA VAL A 337 9.30 29.35 13.81
C VAL A 337 10.14 29.15 12.55
N ILE A 338 9.49 29.24 11.39
CA ILE A 338 10.14 29.16 10.08
C ILE A 338 10.00 30.48 9.31
N LYS A 339 11.02 30.83 8.52
CA LYS A 339 10.97 31.95 7.58
C LYS A 339 10.88 31.41 6.16
N LYS A 340 9.81 31.73 5.45
CA LYS A 340 9.59 31.31 4.05
C LYS A 340 9.39 32.52 3.13
N GLN A 341 9.68 32.35 1.84
CA GLN A 341 9.38 33.39 0.85
C GLN A 341 7.88 33.57 0.72
N LYS A 342 7.40 34.82 0.78
CA LYS A 342 5.99 35.16 0.61
C LYS A 342 5.52 34.73 -0.78
N ARG A 343 4.39 34.03 -0.82
CA ARG A 343 3.71 33.61 -2.05
C ARG A 343 2.24 33.95 -1.95
N VAL A 344 1.64 34.30 -3.09
CA VAL A 344 0.21 34.59 -3.21
C VAL A 344 -0.37 33.81 -4.39
N PRO A 345 -1.61 33.29 -4.29
CA PRO A 345 -2.25 32.64 -5.43
C PRO A 345 -2.58 33.70 -6.49
N VAL A 346 -2.41 33.38 -7.78
CA VAL A 346 -2.63 34.34 -8.88
C VAL A 346 -3.62 33.85 -9.91
N LYS A 347 -3.57 32.57 -10.30
CA LYS A 347 -4.50 31.98 -11.26
C LYS A 347 -4.98 30.62 -10.78
N ILE A 348 -6.19 30.25 -11.17
CA ILE A 348 -6.78 28.94 -10.93
C ILE A 348 -7.09 28.32 -12.29
N ASN A 349 -6.66 27.07 -12.49
CA ASN A 349 -7.10 26.23 -13.58
C ASN A 349 -8.16 25.26 -13.05
N TYR A 350 -9.30 25.19 -13.71
CA TYR A 350 -10.45 24.40 -13.26
C TYR A 350 -11.21 23.81 -14.44
N SER A 351 -12.00 22.77 -14.17
CA SER A 351 -12.84 22.11 -15.17
C SER A 351 -14.32 22.23 -14.83
N ILE A 352 -15.15 22.47 -15.84
CA ILE A 352 -16.61 22.27 -15.79
C ILE A 352 -16.94 21.19 -16.82
N GLY A 353 -17.39 20.03 -16.35
CA GLY A 353 -17.49 18.84 -17.18
C GLY A 353 -16.12 18.48 -17.79
N THR A 354 -16.05 18.43 -19.12
CA THR A 354 -14.82 18.12 -19.86
C THR A 354 -14.04 19.36 -20.28
N THR A 355 -14.58 20.56 -20.09
CA THR A 355 -13.98 21.82 -20.56
C THR A 355 -13.14 22.46 -19.47
N ARG A 356 -11.93 22.91 -19.84
CA ARG A 356 -11.00 23.59 -18.93
C ARG A 356 -11.07 25.10 -19.09
N TYR A 357 -10.92 25.78 -17.96
CA TYR A 357 -10.95 27.22 -17.86
C TYR A 357 -9.82 27.71 -16.97
N GLU A 358 -9.48 28.97 -17.15
CA GLU A 358 -8.55 29.68 -16.27
C GLU A 358 -9.17 31.00 -15.84
N LYS A 359 -8.90 31.41 -14.60
CA LYS A 359 -9.23 32.74 -14.13
C LYS A 359 -8.18 33.26 -13.16
N PHE A 360 -8.11 34.57 -13.00
CA PHE A 360 -7.39 35.16 -11.87
C PHE A 360 -8.16 34.87 -10.58
N VAL A 361 -7.41 34.61 -9.51
CA VAL A 361 -7.96 34.36 -8.17
C VAL A 361 -8.77 35.58 -7.74
N ASP A 362 -10.02 35.36 -7.30
CA ASP A 362 -10.88 36.41 -6.77
C ASP A 362 -10.97 36.39 -5.24
N THR A 363 -11.80 37.28 -4.68
CA THR A 363 -11.95 37.42 -3.22
C THR A 363 -12.56 36.19 -2.55
N ASP A 364 -13.41 35.44 -3.25
CA ASP A 364 -14.02 34.25 -2.68
C ASP A 364 -13.07 33.06 -2.75
N ASP A 365 -12.22 32.99 -3.77
CA ASP A 365 -11.13 32.02 -3.83
C ASP A 365 -10.08 32.28 -2.74
N LEU A 366 -9.69 33.53 -2.49
CA LEU A 366 -8.71 33.88 -1.46
C LEU A 366 -9.16 33.43 -0.06
N LYS A 367 -10.44 33.66 0.30
CA LYS A 367 -11.00 33.22 1.59
C LYS A 367 -10.95 31.71 1.81
N LYS A 368 -10.80 30.93 0.75
CA LYS A 368 -10.70 29.46 0.83
C LYS A 368 -9.26 28.99 0.93
N ILE A 369 -8.33 29.77 0.38
CA ILE A 369 -6.92 29.41 0.23
C ILE A 369 -6.08 29.93 1.41
N GLU A 370 -6.45 31.08 1.97
CA GLU A 370 -5.88 31.72 3.15
C GLU A 370 -6.74 31.44 4.39
#